data_AF-A0A4W5JPB2-F1
#
_entry.id   AF-A0A4W5JPB2-F1
#
_cell.length_a   1.000
_cell.length_b   1.000
_cell.length_c   1.000
_cell.angle_alpha   90.00
_cell.angle_beta   90.00
_cell.angle_gamma   90.00
#
_symmetry.space_group_name_H-M   'P 1'
#
loop_
_entity.id
_entity.type
_entity.pdbx_description
1 polymer ?
#
loop_
_entity_poly.entity_id
_entity_poly.type
_entity_poly.pdbx_seq_one_letter_code
_entity_poly.pdbx_strand_id
1 'polypeptide(L)'
;MGLLKAKGITVCFGQSVIALTLDPTHRDADPALIKEDMDVMTDFELHRLCLQYPSVQDYQLNTDMLLDSGKLSLLTQLLTSLKNKGDRVVLFGQFTMMLDILEMFLKPVKHRYIRLDGSTPMSDRTLKVIKL
;
A
#
# COMPACT_ATOMS: atom_id res chain seq x y z
N MET A 1 -9.38 -15.97 13.10
CA MET A 1 -8.29 -15.20 12.47
C MET A 1 -8.74 -13.75 12.34
N GLY A 2 -8.84 -13.04 13.46
CA GLY A 2 -9.55 -11.74 13.52
C GLY A 2 -9.00 -10.78 14.59
N LEU A 3 -7.71 -10.87 14.91
CA LEU A 3 -7.08 -10.06 15.97
C LEU A 3 -6.33 -8.82 15.48
N LEU A 4 -6.35 -8.51 14.18
CA LEU A 4 -5.70 -7.30 13.63
C LEU A 4 -6.67 -6.17 13.23
N LYS A 5 -7.99 -6.42 13.18
CA LYS A 5 -9.01 -5.35 13.06
C LYS A 5 -9.02 -4.38 14.27
N ALA A 6 -8.27 -4.62 15.33
CA ALA A 6 -8.42 -3.86 16.59
C ALA A 6 -7.56 -2.58 16.74
N LYS A 7 -6.70 -2.20 15.77
CA LYS A 7 -5.66 -1.19 16.04
C LYS A 7 -5.48 -0.03 15.04
N GLY A 8 -6.38 0.22 14.09
CA GLY A 8 -6.21 1.44 13.28
C GLY A 8 -7.36 1.89 12.38
N ILE A 9 -8.01 0.99 11.63
CA ILE A 9 -9.04 1.40 10.65
C ILE A 9 -10.46 1.02 11.08
N THR A 10 -10.64 -0.07 11.83
CA THR A 10 -11.97 -0.66 12.09
C THR A 10 -12.83 0.15 13.08
N VAL A 11 -12.34 1.26 13.62
CA VAL A 11 -13.14 2.06 14.57
C VAL A 11 -14.00 3.13 13.87
N CYS A 12 -13.81 3.37 12.56
CA CYS A 12 -14.54 4.43 11.83
C CYS A 12 -15.50 3.92 10.73
N PHE A 13 -15.93 2.65 10.78
CA PHE A 13 -16.78 2.01 9.74
C PHE A 13 -18.10 2.73 9.44
N GLY A 14 -18.63 3.53 10.36
CA GLY A 14 -19.87 4.28 10.14
C GLY A 14 -19.68 5.62 9.44
N GLN A 15 -18.58 6.33 9.70
CA GLN A 15 -18.38 7.70 9.21
C GLN A 15 -17.69 7.73 7.83
N SER A 16 -16.84 6.74 7.53
CA SER A 16 -16.19 6.61 6.22
C SER A 16 -17.20 6.28 5.10
N VAL A 17 -18.17 5.42 5.38
CA VAL A 17 -19.21 5.02 4.40
C VAL A 17 -20.11 6.20 4.01
N ILE A 18 -20.50 7.02 5.00
CA ILE A 18 -21.28 8.25 4.79
C ILE A 18 -20.47 9.28 3.98
N ALA A 19 -19.16 9.35 4.20
CA ALA A 19 -18.28 10.25 3.47
C ALA A 19 -18.13 9.86 1.99
N LEU A 20 -18.06 8.56 1.66
CA LEU A 20 -18.06 8.11 0.26
C LEU A 20 -19.39 8.36 -0.46
N THR A 21 -20.53 8.30 0.23
CA THR A 21 -21.84 8.58 -0.40
C THR A 21 -22.03 10.06 -0.75
N LEU A 22 -21.21 10.95 -0.18
CA LEU A 22 -21.21 12.38 -0.52
C LEU A 22 -20.45 12.70 -1.82
N ASP A 23 -19.61 11.78 -2.30
CA ASP A 23 -18.92 11.96 -3.58
C ASP A 23 -19.90 11.80 -4.77
N PRO A 24 -19.78 12.64 -5.83
CA PRO A 24 -20.72 12.66 -6.95
C PRO A 24 -20.79 11.33 -7.73
N THR A 25 -19.78 10.46 -7.59
CA THR A 25 -19.67 9.15 -8.24
C THR A 25 -20.44 8.03 -7.52
N HIS A 26 -20.75 8.21 -6.23
CA HIS A 26 -21.35 7.17 -5.37
C HIS A 26 -22.63 7.63 -4.66
N ARG A 27 -23.23 8.73 -5.12
CA ARG A 27 -24.44 9.36 -4.55
C ARG A 27 -25.65 8.41 -4.44
N ASP A 28 -25.77 7.45 -5.35
CA ASP A 28 -26.90 6.50 -5.40
C ASP A 28 -26.54 5.11 -4.84
N ALA A 29 -25.33 4.94 -4.28
CA ALA A 29 -24.87 3.66 -3.77
C ALA A 29 -25.41 3.38 -2.37
N ASP A 30 -25.88 2.15 -2.14
CA ASP A 30 -26.37 1.72 -0.83
C ASP A 30 -25.22 1.65 0.19
N PRO A 31 -25.29 2.41 1.30
CA PRO A 31 -24.31 2.34 2.38
C PRO A 31 -24.08 0.91 2.92
N ALA A 32 -25.08 0.04 2.90
CA ALA A 32 -24.95 -1.33 3.37
C ALA A 32 -24.00 -2.15 2.50
N LEU A 33 -24.10 -2.01 1.17
CA LEU A 33 -23.25 -2.71 0.21
C LEU A 33 -21.80 -2.24 0.28
N ILE A 34 -21.60 -0.92 0.41
CA ILE A 34 -20.26 -0.34 0.57
C ILE A 34 -19.58 -0.90 1.83
N LYS A 35 -20.34 -1.05 2.92
CA LYS A 35 -19.81 -1.61 4.16
C LYS A 35 -19.45 -3.08 4.00
N GLU A 36 -20.28 -3.88 3.34
CA GLU A 36 -19.99 -5.29 3.06
C GLU A 36 -18.70 -5.46 2.23
N ASP A 37 -18.53 -4.64 1.19
CA ASP A 37 -17.32 -4.63 0.38
C ASP A 37 -16.09 -4.25 1.22
N MET A 38 -16.18 -3.19 2.01
CA MET A 38 -15.09 -2.74 2.89
C MET A 38 -14.72 -3.78 3.96
N ASP A 39 -15.68 -4.58 4.43
CA ASP A 39 -15.44 -5.59 5.46
C ASP A 39 -14.59 -6.77 4.98
N VAL A 40 -14.60 -7.02 3.66
CA VAL A 40 -13.81 -8.06 2.97
C VAL A 40 -12.41 -7.55 2.60
N MET A 41 -12.19 -6.24 2.57
CA MET A 41 -10.91 -5.63 2.22
C MET A 41 -9.88 -5.72 3.35
N THR A 42 -8.60 -5.76 2.97
CA THR A 42 -7.48 -5.67 3.89
C THR A 42 -7.23 -4.22 4.32
N ASP A 43 -6.58 -4.04 5.48
CA ASP A 43 -6.20 -2.72 6.00
C ASP A 43 -5.37 -1.90 4.98
N PHE A 44 -4.54 -2.57 4.18
CA PHE A 44 -3.75 -1.93 3.14
C PHE A 44 -4.61 -1.43 1.97
N GLU A 45 -5.59 -2.22 1.55
CA GLU A 45 -6.51 -1.82 0.48
C GLU A 45 -7.44 -0.69 0.95
N LEU A 46 -7.90 -0.75 2.21
CA LEU A 46 -8.67 0.34 2.84
C LEU A 46 -7.83 1.63 2.93
N HIS A 47 -6.56 1.54 3.32
CA HIS A 47 -5.64 2.68 3.29
C HIS A 47 -5.48 3.26 1.87
N ARG A 48 -5.36 2.40 0.85
CA ARG A 48 -5.30 2.86 -0.56
C ARG A 48 -6.58 3.56 -1.00
N LEU A 49 -7.75 3.08 -0.59
CA LEU A 49 -9.02 3.78 -0.84
C LEU A 49 -9.03 5.17 -0.20
N CYS A 50 -8.56 5.29 1.05
CA CYS A 50 -8.44 6.58 1.73
C CYS A 50 -7.55 7.57 0.97
N LEU A 51 -6.49 7.09 0.33
CA LEU A 51 -5.63 7.93 -0.52
C LEU A 51 -6.26 8.31 -1.85
N GLN A 52 -7.19 7.49 -2.36
CA GLN A 52 -7.85 7.72 -3.65
C GLN A 52 -9.04 8.68 -3.52
N TYR A 53 -9.76 8.63 -2.40
CA TYR A 53 -10.95 9.42 -2.16
C TYR A 53 -10.70 10.47 -1.08
N PRO A 54 -10.69 11.78 -1.44
CA PRO A 54 -10.45 12.86 -0.47
C PRO A 54 -11.45 12.86 0.70
N SER A 55 -12.68 12.40 0.45
CA SER A 55 -13.76 12.30 1.44
C SER A 55 -13.42 11.38 2.63
N VAL A 56 -12.56 10.38 2.43
CA VAL A 56 -12.13 9.43 3.46
C VAL A 56 -10.65 9.52 3.80
N GLN A 57 -9.96 10.55 3.30
CA GLN A 57 -8.53 10.71 3.49
C GLN A 57 -8.13 10.82 4.97
N ASP A 58 -8.99 11.41 5.80
CA ASP A 58 -8.75 11.57 7.24
C ASP A 58 -8.69 10.23 8.00
N TYR A 59 -9.20 9.15 7.41
CA TYR A 59 -9.18 7.80 8.00
C TYR A 59 -7.99 6.96 7.54
N GLN A 60 -7.04 7.54 6.80
CA GLN A 60 -5.85 6.84 6.36
C GLN A 60 -5.02 6.36 7.57
N LEU A 61 -4.51 5.12 7.49
CA LEU A 61 -3.48 4.67 8.44
C LEU A 61 -2.26 5.58 8.38
N ASN A 62 -1.66 5.80 9.55
CA ASN A 62 -0.37 6.45 9.63
C ASN A 62 0.67 5.55 8.92
N THR A 63 1.39 6.14 7.97
CA THR A 63 2.48 5.49 7.24
C THR A 63 3.50 4.86 8.19
N ASP A 64 3.80 5.49 9.32
CA ASP A 64 4.75 4.94 10.30
C ASP A 64 4.27 3.61 10.89
N MET A 65 2.96 3.47 11.14
CA MET A 65 2.37 2.22 11.63
C MET A 65 2.33 1.14 10.56
N LEU A 66 2.10 1.52 9.29
CA LEU A 66 2.15 0.57 8.17
C LEU A 66 3.55 0.02 7.92
N LEU A 67 4.56 0.84 8.18
CA LEU A 67 5.96 0.49 7.97
C LEU A 67 6.63 -0.12 9.21
N ASP A 68 5.95 -0.13 10.36
CA ASP A 68 6.41 -0.74 11.60
C ASP A 68 6.34 -2.28 11.52
N SER A 69 7.35 -2.87 10.87
CA SER A 69 7.56 -4.32 10.92
C SER A 69 9.04 -4.65 11.09
N GLY A 70 9.33 -5.68 11.89
CA GLY A 70 10.71 -6.12 12.10
C GLY A 70 11.43 -6.55 10.82
N LYS A 71 10.69 -7.05 9.82
CA LYS A 71 11.23 -7.39 8.50
C LYS A 71 11.64 -6.13 7.73
N LEU A 72 10.81 -5.10 7.70
CA LEU A 72 11.13 -3.83 7.04
C LEU A 72 12.27 -3.11 7.76
N SER A 73 12.30 -3.14 9.09
CA SER A 73 13.39 -2.58 9.89
C SER A 73 14.76 -3.20 9.53
N LEU A 74 14.83 -4.54 9.50
CA LEU A 74 16.06 -5.24 9.08
C LEU A 74 16.40 -4.97 7.61
N LEU A 75 15.39 -4.98 6.73
CA LEU A 75 15.58 -4.67 5.32
C LEU A 75 16.18 -3.28 5.13
N THR A 76 15.75 -2.29 5.92
CA THR A 76 16.28 -0.92 5.90
C THR A 76 17.78 -0.88 6.18
N GLN A 77 18.20 -1.58 7.23
CA GLN A 77 19.61 -1.67 7.62
C GLN A 77 20.44 -2.34 6.52
N LEU A 78 19.92 -3.43 5.95
CA LEU A 78 20.57 -4.15 4.84
C LEU A 78 20.70 -3.28 3.59
N LEU A 79 19.62 -2.63 3.16
CA LEU A 79 19.62 -1.74 1.99
C LEU A 79 20.58 -0.56 2.16
N THR A 80 20.68 -0.01 3.37
CA THR A 80 21.60 1.09 3.67
C THR A 80 23.06 0.61 3.57
N SER A 81 23.37 -0.56 4.15
CA SER A 81 24.72 -1.15 4.07
C SER A 81 25.12 -1.48 2.64
N LEU A 82 24.21 -2.12 1.87
CA LEU A 82 24.46 -2.51 0.48
C LEU A 82 24.60 -1.29 -0.44
N LYS A 83 23.81 -0.23 -0.23
CA LYS A 83 23.98 1.02 -0.96
C LYS A 83 25.33 1.68 -0.70
N ASN A 84 25.80 1.67 0.55
CA ASN A 84 27.11 2.22 0.90
C ASN A 84 28.26 1.45 0.24
N LYS A 85 28.06 0.15 -0.01
CA LYS A 85 29.01 -0.70 -0.76
C LYS A 85 28.92 -0.51 -2.28
N GLY A 86 27.85 0.09 -2.79
CA GLY A 86 27.59 0.24 -4.22
C GLY A 86 26.95 -1.00 -4.87
N ASP A 87 26.46 -1.94 -4.06
CA ASP A 87 25.85 -3.17 -4.55
C ASP A 87 24.44 -2.91 -5.11
N ARG A 88 24.09 -3.61 -6.20
CA ARG A 88 22.72 -3.62 -6.74
C ARG A 88 21.90 -4.70 -6.04
N VAL A 89 20.75 -4.31 -5.50
CA VAL A 89 19.86 -5.20 -4.75
C VAL A 89 18.61 -5.51 -5.56
N VAL A 90 18.22 -6.78 -5.60
CA VAL A 90 16.96 -7.22 -6.20
C VAL A 90 16.09 -7.82 -5.10
N LEU A 91 14.87 -7.30 -4.96
CA LEU A 91 13.88 -7.82 -4.02
C LEU A 91 12.85 -8.66 -4.77
N PHE A 92 12.62 -9.87 -4.29
CA PHE A 92 11.60 -10.78 -4.83
C PHE A 92 10.50 -10.97 -3.77
N GLY A 93 9.26 -10.90 -4.22
CA GLY A 93 8.08 -11.15 -3.39
C GLY A 93 7.08 -12.01 -4.15
N GLN A 94 6.50 -13.00 -3.47
CA GLN A 94 5.46 -13.85 -4.04
C GLN A 94 4.14 -13.09 -4.25
N PHE A 95 3.89 -12.06 -3.42
CA PHE A 95 2.68 -11.24 -3.46
C PHE A 95 3.00 -9.83 -3.96
N THR A 96 2.22 -9.36 -4.93
CA THR A 96 2.31 -7.99 -5.46
C THR A 96 2.04 -6.93 -4.39
N MET A 97 1.13 -7.21 -3.45
CA MET A 97 0.86 -6.35 -2.29
C MET A 97 2.12 -6.04 -1.47
N MET A 98 3.05 -7.00 -1.35
CA MET A 98 4.29 -6.75 -0.61
C MET A 98 5.20 -5.79 -1.38
N LEU A 99 5.18 -5.81 -2.71
CA LEU A 99 5.92 -4.85 -3.54
C LEU A 99 5.32 -3.44 -3.40
N ASP A 100 4.00 -3.32 -3.28
CA ASP A 100 3.33 -2.03 -3.01
C ASP A 100 3.76 -1.44 -1.65
N ILE A 101 3.85 -2.26 -0.61
CA ILE A 101 4.32 -1.84 0.72
C ILE A 101 5.78 -1.39 0.66
N LEU A 102 6.64 -2.16 -0.01
CA LEU A 102 8.04 -1.80 -0.21
C LEU A 102 8.19 -0.49 -0.99
N GLU A 103 7.32 -0.24 -1.97
CA GLU A 103 7.31 1.00 -2.73
C GLU A 103 6.99 2.21 -1.84
N MET A 104 5.99 2.10 -0.97
CA MET A 104 5.70 3.14 0.03
C MET A 104 6.86 3.34 1.01
N PHE A 105 7.51 2.25 1.41
CA PHE A 105 8.67 2.27 2.30
C PHE A 105 9.88 2.98 1.66
N LEU A 106 10.14 2.76 0.37
CA LEU A 106 11.33 3.29 -0.32
C LEU A 106 11.18 4.76 -0.76
N LYS A 107 9.95 5.27 -0.88
CA LYS A 107 9.65 6.68 -1.23
C LYS A 107 10.43 7.70 -0.37
N PRO A 108 10.34 7.69 0.98
CA PRO A 108 11.07 8.66 1.81
C PRO A 108 12.59 8.50 1.72
N VAL A 109 13.08 7.29 1.47
CA VAL A 109 14.52 6.98 1.40
C VAL A 109 15.15 7.41 0.04
N LYS A 110 14.33 7.91 -0.91
CA LYS A 110 14.76 8.40 -2.24
C LYS A 110 15.68 7.44 -2.99
N HIS A 111 15.47 6.14 -2.83
CA HIS A 111 16.16 5.14 -3.64
C HIS A 111 15.55 5.11 -5.04
N ARG A 112 16.40 5.07 -6.07
CA ARG A 112 15.95 4.71 -7.42
C ARG A 112 15.70 3.21 -7.44
N TYR A 113 14.48 2.80 -7.74
CA TYR A 113 14.11 1.41 -7.92
C TYR A 113 13.35 1.25 -9.23
N ILE A 114 13.30 0.01 -9.71
CA ILE A 114 12.44 -0.38 -10.83
C ILE A 114 11.57 -1.53 -10.35
N ARG A 115 10.27 -1.40 -10.57
CA ARG A 115 9.29 -2.45 -10.29
C ARG A 115 9.04 -3.29 -11.53
N LEU A 116 9.13 -4.60 -11.36
CA LEU A 116 8.80 -5.62 -12.35
C LEU A 116 7.80 -6.58 -11.74
N ASP A 117 6.60 -6.63 -12.29
CA ASP A 117 5.52 -7.54 -11.89
C ASP A 117 4.89 -8.21 -13.12
N GLY A 118 4.00 -9.17 -12.88
CA GLY A 118 3.33 -9.95 -13.93
C GLY A 118 2.42 -9.13 -14.85
N SER A 119 2.04 -7.92 -14.42
CA SER A 119 1.29 -6.96 -15.23
C SER A 119 2.15 -6.16 -16.20
N THR A 120 3.48 -6.20 -16.08
CA THR A 120 4.37 -5.47 -16.97
C THR A 120 4.48 -6.19 -18.33
N PRO A 121 4.12 -5.56 -19.46
CA PRO A 121 4.24 -6.17 -20.79
C PRO A 121 5.67 -6.63 -21.09
N MET A 122 5.81 -7.71 -21.87
CA MET A 122 7.13 -8.28 -22.21
C MET A 122 8.06 -7.27 -22.91
N SER A 123 7.50 -6.37 -23.73
CA SER A 123 8.24 -5.28 -24.37
C SER A 123 8.88 -4.33 -23.36
N ASP A 124 8.14 -3.98 -22.31
CA ASP A 124 8.59 -3.04 -21.28
C ASP A 124 9.55 -3.68 -20.29
N ARG A 125 9.43 -5.00 -20.07
CA ARG A 125 10.30 -5.77 -19.18
C ARG A 125 11.76 -5.66 -19.61
N THR A 126 12.05 -5.89 -20.89
CA THR A 126 13.41 -5.83 -21.42
C THR A 126 13.99 -4.42 -21.32
N LEU A 127 13.20 -3.40 -21.62
CA LEU A 127 13.62 -2.00 -21.53
C LEU A 127 13.92 -1.55 -20.09
N LYS A 128 13.10 -1.99 -19.13
CA LYS A 128 13.26 -1.66 -17.72
C LYS A 128 14.52 -2.29 -17.12
N VAL A 129 14.83 -3.54 -17.47
CA VAL A 129 16.03 -4.24 -16.96
C VAL A 129 17.33 -3.59 -17.49
N ILE A 130 17.32 -3.07 -18.72
CA ILE A 130 18.50 -2.45 -19.36
C ILE A 130 18.82 -1.06 -18.77
N LYS A 131 17.88 -0.40 -18.09
CA LYS A 131 18.03 0.98 -17.56
C LYS A 131 18.66 1.08 -16.15
N LEU A 132 19.26 0.02 -15.61
CA LEU A 132 19.90 -0.02 -14.28
C LEU A 132 21.42 -0.18 -14.32
#